data_AF-A0A2U0RW75-F1
#
_entry.id   AF-A0A2U0RW75-F1
#
_cell.length_a   1.000
_cell.length_b   1.000
_cell.length_c   1.000
_cell.angle_alpha   90.00
_cell.angle_beta   90.00
_cell.angle_gamma   90.00
#
_symmetry.space_group_name_H-M   'P 1'
#
loop_
_entity.id
_entity.type
_entity.pdbx_description
1 polymer ?
#
loop_
_entity_poly.entity_id
_entity_poly.type
_entity_poly.pdbx_seq_one_letter_code
_entity_poly.pdbx_strand_id
1 'polypeptide(L)'
;MRTKIRVLTLAVMLILSVMPLTISQVMASNATSSVHIVKYAADQSIIEETTKTYEWLRDNLPQHGDGETHYYHQGPIFEGDVWDPSETENLKDKGAVKGTALKDLCDLVGGMSSGNEIMLKAVDGWHTEFAYENIYEPRDEQGVIALCWYNGEDALFGERYGEGYPGNYFTAMQLVFLAGTTNVDGDYVFGNSDMKVC
;
A
#
# COMPACT_ATOMS: atom_id res chain seq x y z
N MET A 1 71.68 -44.27 29.03
CA MET A 1 71.13 -44.98 27.85
C MET A 1 69.78 -44.36 27.54
N ARG A 2 69.65 -43.51 26.51
CA ARG A 2 69.28 -43.84 25.10
C ARG A 2 67.90 -44.55 25.04
N THR A 3 66.84 -44.16 24.33
CA THR A 3 66.57 -43.15 23.29
C THR A 3 65.03 -43.06 23.10
N LYS A 4 64.60 -41.98 22.44
CA LYS A 4 63.24 -41.48 22.13
C LYS A 4 62.36 -42.36 21.20
N ILE A 5 61.04 -42.30 21.49
CA ILE A 5 59.79 -42.24 20.68
C ILE A 5 59.84 -42.44 19.14
N ARG A 6 58.79 -43.14 18.64
CA ARG A 6 57.87 -42.88 17.47
C ARG A 6 57.76 -44.13 16.55
N VAL A 7 56.68 -44.49 15.86
CA VAL A 7 55.53 -43.76 15.29
C VAL A 7 54.39 -44.75 14.94
N LEU A 8 53.15 -44.24 14.89
CA LEU A 8 52.13 -44.45 13.84
C LEU A 8 51.28 -45.74 13.83
N THR A 9 49.99 -45.61 14.15
CA THR A 9 48.95 -46.11 13.22
C THR A 9 47.71 -45.24 13.29
N LEU A 10 47.49 -44.53 12.18
CA LEU A 10 46.30 -43.86 11.65
C LEU A 10 45.27 -43.25 12.62
N ALA A 11 45.33 -41.92 12.71
CA ALA A 11 44.18 -41.09 13.00
C ALA A 11 43.15 -41.22 11.86
N VAL A 12 42.02 -41.87 12.14
CA VAL A 12 40.80 -41.72 11.34
C VAL A 12 40.16 -40.39 11.77
N MET A 13 40.65 -39.30 11.18
CA MET A 13 39.92 -38.04 11.14
C MET A 13 38.68 -38.27 10.27
N LEU A 14 37.53 -38.42 10.93
CA LEU A 14 36.23 -38.29 10.29
C LEU A 14 36.11 -36.86 9.75
N ILE A 15 36.43 -36.68 8.47
CA ILE A 15 36.15 -35.48 7.70
C ILE A 15 34.63 -35.41 7.59
N LEU A 16 34.00 -34.83 8.62
CA LEU A 16 32.64 -34.31 8.51
C LEU A 16 32.78 -33.05 7.65
N SER A 17 32.60 -33.23 6.35
CA SER A 17 32.47 -32.17 5.36
C SER A 17 31.38 -31.21 5.85
N VAL A 18 31.80 -30.11 6.48
CA VAL A 18 30.97 -28.94 6.72
C VAL A 18 30.68 -28.33 5.35
N MET A 19 29.65 -28.85 4.68
CA MET A 19 28.96 -28.05 3.67
C MET A 19 28.40 -26.85 4.44
N PRO A 20 28.81 -25.60 4.16
CA PRO A 20 28.02 -24.48 4.61
C PRO A 20 26.66 -24.63 3.93
N LEU A 21 25.63 -25.00 4.70
CA LEU A 21 24.27 -24.65 4.32
C LEU A 21 24.29 -23.14 4.17
N THR A 22 24.41 -22.66 2.93
CA THR A 22 24.05 -21.30 2.59
C THR A 22 22.55 -21.23 2.83
N ILE A 23 22.17 -20.86 4.06
CA ILE A 23 20.83 -20.40 4.37
C ILE A 23 20.65 -19.20 3.44
N SER A 24 20.03 -19.44 2.29
CA SER A 24 19.49 -18.35 1.49
C SER A 24 18.51 -17.68 2.44
N GLN A 25 18.87 -16.51 2.95
CA GLN A 25 17.94 -15.70 3.69
C GLN A 25 16.81 -15.43 2.70
N VAL A 26 15.69 -16.13 2.88
CA VAL A 26 14.44 -15.71 2.29
C VAL A 26 14.25 -14.32 2.87
N MET A 27 14.49 -13.30 2.05
CA MET A 27 14.09 -11.94 2.37
C MET A 27 12.56 -12.05 2.50
N ALA A 28 12.06 -12.12 3.74
CA ALA A 28 10.68 -11.80 3.98
C ALA A 28 10.45 -10.46 3.29
N SER A 29 9.46 -10.38 2.40
CA SER A 29 9.04 -9.11 1.85
C SER A 29 8.59 -8.27 3.05
N ASN A 30 9.45 -7.38 3.52
CA ASN A 30 9.07 -6.44 4.56
C ASN A 30 7.84 -5.67 4.08
N ALA A 31 6.93 -5.37 5.00
CA ALA A 31 5.77 -4.54 4.74
C ALA A 31 6.20 -3.26 4.00
N THR A 32 5.53 -2.91 2.90
CA THR A 32 5.83 -1.71 2.10
C THR A 32 5.83 -0.46 2.98
N SER A 33 7.01 0.09 3.25
CA SER A 33 7.21 1.22 4.16
C SER A 33 7.69 2.50 3.46
N SER A 34 7.82 2.47 2.13
CA SER A 34 8.22 3.62 1.34
C SER A 34 7.55 3.63 -0.02
N VAL A 35 7.39 4.81 -0.59
CA VAL A 35 6.85 5.05 -1.93
C VAL A 35 7.92 5.72 -2.77
N HIS A 36 8.10 5.22 -4.00
CA HIS A 36 8.94 5.81 -5.02
C HIS A 36 8.03 6.54 -6.02
N ILE A 37 8.28 7.82 -6.19
CA ILE A 37 7.45 8.75 -6.97
C ILE A 37 8.30 9.22 -8.14
N VAL A 38 7.80 9.06 -9.36
CA VAL A 38 8.53 9.39 -10.58
C VAL A 38 7.63 10.20 -11.50
N LYS A 39 8.16 11.31 -12.01
CA LYS A 39 7.55 12.08 -13.09
C LYS A 39 8.24 11.74 -14.41
N TYR A 40 7.46 11.32 -15.39
CA TYR A 40 7.94 11.00 -16.73
C TYR A 40 7.62 12.12 -17.72
N ALA A 41 8.50 12.29 -18.71
CA ALA A 41 8.23 13.06 -19.91
C ALA A 41 7.42 12.22 -20.91
N ALA A 42 6.92 12.85 -21.98
CA ALA A 42 6.13 12.17 -23.01
C ALA A 42 6.90 11.05 -23.74
N ASP A 43 8.24 11.10 -23.76
CA ASP A 43 9.10 10.06 -24.31
C ASP A 43 9.50 8.98 -23.28
N GLN A 44 8.85 8.98 -22.10
CA GLN A 44 9.10 8.09 -20.96
C GLN A 44 10.47 8.29 -20.28
N SER A 45 11.20 9.37 -20.60
CA SER A 45 12.38 9.76 -19.82
C SER A 45 11.97 10.30 -18.44
N ILE A 46 12.81 10.10 -17.43
CA ILE A 46 12.56 10.57 -16.06
C ILE A 46 12.88 12.06 -15.99
N ILE A 47 11.92 12.87 -15.56
CA ILE A 47 12.08 14.30 -15.29
C ILE A 47 12.59 14.51 -13.87
N GLU A 48 11.90 13.90 -12.91
CA GLU A 48 12.21 14.01 -11.47
C GLU A 48 11.70 12.77 -10.75
N GLU A 49 12.42 12.35 -9.71
CA GLU A 49 12.01 11.24 -8.86
C GLU A 49 12.40 11.46 -7.40
N THR A 50 11.63 10.88 -6.49
CA THR A 50 11.96 10.87 -5.07
C THR A 50 11.41 9.63 -4.40
N THR A 51 12.06 9.19 -3.32
CA THR A 51 11.59 8.09 -2.49
C THR A 51 11.40 8.59 -1.08
N LYS A 52 10.19 8.39 -0.53
CA LYS A 52 9.82 8.80 0.83
C LYS A 52 9.35 7.62 1.64
N THR A 53 9.79 7.54 2.90
CA THR A 53 9.24 6.57 3.85
C THR A 53 7.92 7.08 4.40
N TYR A 54 7.07 6.18 4.91
CA TYR A 54 5.80 6.59 5.50
C TYR A 54 5.97 7.51 6.72
N GLU A 55 7.06 7.38 7.49
CA GLU A 55 7.36 8.30 8.60
C GLU A 55 7.61 9.71 8.07
N TRP A 56 8.35 9.83 6.96
CA TRP A 56 8.57 11.13 6.33
C TRP A 56 7.24 11.71 5.83
N LEU A 57 6.38 10.91 5.17
CA LEU A 57 5.07 11.35 4.71
C LEU A 57 4.21 11.86 5.87
N ARG A 58 4.10 11.08 6.96
CA ARG A 58 3.38 11.45 8.19
C ARG A 58 3.84 12.78 8.77
N ASP A 59 5.15 12.99 8.83
CA ASP A 59 5.74 14.12 9.56
C ASP A 59 5.83 15.39 8.71
N ASN A 60 5.76 15.29 7.37
CA ASN A 60 6.03 16.41 6.46
C ASN A 60 4.87 16.77 5.53
N LEU A 61 3.85 15.91 5.36
CA LEU A 61 2.71 16.17 4.47
C LEU A 61 1.38 16.21 5.25
N PRO A 62 0.34 16.86 4.69
CA PRO A 62 -1.00 16.81 5.24
C PRO A 62 -1.47 15.37 5.45
N GLN A 63 -2.17 15.15 6.57
CA GLN A 63 -2.75 13.85 6.92
C GLN A 63 -4.25 13.86 6.55
N HIS A 64 -4.69 12.81 5.87
CA HIS A 64 -6.08 12.58 5.47
C HIS A 64 -6.61 11.33 6.16
N GLY A 65 -7.86 11.39 6.62
CA GLY A 65 -8.39 10.45 7.61
C GLY A 65 -7.90 10.76 9.02
N ASP A 66 -8.60 10.25 10.01
CA ASP A 66 -8.34 10.47 11.44
C ASP A 66 -7.78 9.21 12.14
N GLY A 67 -7.96 8.03 11.53
CA GLY A 67 -7.66 6.76 12.15
C GLY A 67 -8.78 6.24 13.06
N GLU A 68 -9.97 6.84 13.02
CA GLU A 68 -11.15 6.45 13.80
C GLU A 68 -12.38 6.22 12.90
N THR A 69 -12.54 7.02 11.85
CA THR A 69 -13.61 6.89 10.86
C THR A 69 -13.31 5.75 9.89
N HIS A 70 -14.24 4.80 9.76
CA HIS A 70 -14.17 3.71 8.78
C HIS A 70 -14.58 4.18 7.39
N TYR A 71 -13.84 3.74 6.38
CA TYR A 71 -14.13 3.98 4.97
C TYR A 71 -14.41 2.66 4.27
N TYR A 72 -15.34 2.67 3.31
CA TYR A 72 -15.83 1.47 2.65
C TYR A 72 -15.71 1.60 1.14
N HIS A 73 -15.35 0.51 0.47
CA HIS A 73 -15.42 0.42 -1.00
C HIS A 73 -16.47 -0.60 -1.39
N GLN A 74 -17.24 -0.29 -2.43
CA GLN A 74 -18.25 -1.21 -2.91
C GLN A 74 -17.68 -2.24 -3.89
N GLY A 75 -18.07 -3.50 -3.71
CA GLY A 75 -17.80 -4.57 -4.67
C GLY A 75 -18.84 -4.66 -5.79
N PRO A 76 -18.68 -5.61 -6.72
CA PRO A 76 -19.68 -5.84 -7.77
C PRO A 76 -21.01 -6.31 -7.16
N ILE A 77 -22.11 -5.77 -7.66
CA ILE A 77 -23.46 -6.23 -7.34
C ILE A 77 -23.89 -7.26 -8.38
N PHE A 78 -24.33 -8.43 -7.93
CA PHE A 78 -24.65 -9.56 -8.81
C PHE A 78 -26.14 -9.68 -9.15
N GLU A 79 -27.02 -9.08 -8.36
CA GLU A 79 -28.47 -9.08 -8.53
C GLU A 79 -29.03 -7.68 -8.27
N GLY A 80 -29.99 -7.19 -9.07
CA GLY A 80 -30.57 -5.85 -8.89
C GLY A 80 -29.89 -4.77 -9.73
N ASP A 81 -29.91 -3.52 -9.23
CA ASP A 81 -29.21 -2.41 -9.89
C ASP A 81 -27.72 -2.51 -9.62
N VAL A 82 -26.94 -2.80 -10.67
CA VAL A 82 -25.49 -3.00 -10.58
C VAL A 82 -24.74 -1.77 -10.04
N TRP A 83 -25.35 -0.59 -10.16
CA TRP A 83 -24.76 0.65 -9.68
C TRP A 83 -25.06 0.96 -8.22
N ASP A 84 -26.07 0.30 -7.62
CA ASP A 84 -26.58 0.55 -6.27
C ASP A 84 -26.41 2.01 -5.82
N PRO A 85 -27.25 2.94 -6.29
CA PRO A 85 -27.14 4.36 -5.93
C PRO A 85 -27.28 4.66 -4.43
N SER A 86 -27.72 3.69 -3.64
CA SER A 86 -27.77 3.79 -2.18
C SER A 86 -26.48 3.35 -1.49
N GLU A 87 -25.59 2.65 -2.19
CA GLU A 87 -24.27 2.22 -1.70
C GLU A 87 -24.35 1.43 -0.39
N THR A 88 -25.25 0.45 -0.35
CA THR A 88 -25.53 -0.37 0.83
C THR A 88 -25.15 -1.83 0.65
N GLU A 89 -24.93 -2.27 -0.59
CA GLU A 89 -24.66 -3.67 -0.88
C GLU A 89 -23.17 -3.97 -1.11
N ASN A 90 -22.74 -5.19 -0.76
CA ASN A 90 -21.38 -5.71 -0.99
C ASN A 90 -20.23 -4.74 -0.58
N LEU A 91 -20.40 -4.09 0.56
CA LEU A 91 -19.41 -3.17 1.11
C LEU A 91 -18.17 -3.93 1.61
N LYS A 92 -17.00 -3.33 1.41
CA LYS A 92 -15.73 -3.77 1.97
C LYS A 92 -15.20 -2.68 2.86
N ASP A 93 -15.20 -2.94 4.16
CA ASP A 93 -14.57 -2.08 5.15
C ASP A 93 -13.05 -2.02 4.90
N LYS A 94 -12.50 -0.82 4.78
CA LYS A 94 -11.07 -0.56 4.58
C LYS A 94 -10.32 -0.27 5.87
N GLY A 95 -11.03 -0.26 6.99
CA GLY A 95 -10.54 0.10 8.32
C GLY A 95 -10.64 1.60 8.60
N ALA A 96 -10.33 1.96 9.84
CA ALA A 96 -10.19 3.32 10.29
C ALA A 96 -8.81 3.87 9.90
N VAL A 97 -8.68 4.35 8.67
CA VAL A 97 -7.37 4.61 8.06
C VAL A 97 -6.93 6.07 8.16
N LYS A 98 -5.62 6.27 8.05
CA LYS A 98 -4.99 7.58 7.89
C LYS A 98 -3.81 7.52 6.93
N GLY A 99 -3.69 8.55 6.09
CA GLY A 99 -2.75 8.56 4.99
C GLY A 99 -2.38 9.95 4.48
N THR A 100 -1.73 9.94 3.32
CA THR A 100 -1.36 11.13 2.56
C THR A 100 -2.08 11.11 1.22
N ALA A 101 -2.62 12.24 0.78
CA ALA A 101 -3.30 12.34 -0.51
C ALA A 101 -2.35 12.06 -1.67
N LEU A 102 -2.83 11.39 -2.72
CA LEU A 102 -2.04 11.19 -3.94
C LEU A 102 -1.64 12.51 -4.59
N LYS A 103 -2.48 13.53 -4.49
CA LYS A 103 -2.18 14.89 -4.94
C LYS A 103 -0.88 15.41 -4.32
N ASP A 104 -0.74 15.27 -3.00
CA ASP A 104 0.46 15.75 -2.29
C ASP A 104 1.70 14.94 -2.68
N LEU A 105 1.54 13.64 -2.98
CA LEU A 105 2.62 12.82 -3.52
C LEU A 105 3.05 13.30 -4.92
N CYS A 106 2.10 13.60 -5.80
CA CYS A 106 2.39 14.18 -7.12
C CYS A 106 3.11 15.52 -7.00
N ASP A 107 2.68 16.37 -6.08
CA ASP A 107 3.24 17.71 -5.89
C ASP A 107 4.73 17.66 -5.47
N LEU A 108 5.22 16.55 -4.88
CA LEU A 108 6.64 16.35 -4.58
C LEU A 108 7.58 16.31 -5.80
N VAL A 109 7.05 16.00 -6.98
CA VAL A 109 7.79 15.94 -8.25
C VAL A 109 7.25 16.96 -9.26
N GLY A 110 6.66 18.04 -8.76
CA GLY A 110 6.13 19.14 -9.58
C GLY A 110 4.74 18.90 -10.17
N GLY A 111 3.96 17.99 -9.58
CA GLY A 111 2.53 17.81 -9.82
C GLY A 111 2.13 17.26 -11.18
N MET A 112 0.82 17.09 -11.37
CA MET A 112 0.20 16.70 -12.64
C MET A 112 -0.33 17.91 -13.40
N SER A 113 -0.40 17.82 -14.74
CA SER A 113 -1.16 18.76 -15.58
C SER A 113 -2.50 18.15 -15.98
N SER A 114 -3.50 18.98 -16.29
CA SER A 114 -4.79 18.51 -16.81
C SER A 114 -4.60 17.59 -18.03
N GLY A 115 -5.34 16.48 -18.07
CA GLY A 115 -5.20 15.42 -19.06
C GLY A 115 -4.02 14.47 -18.83
N ASN A 116 -3.28 14.58 -17.72
CA ASN A 116 -2.31 13.57 -17.30
C ASN A 116 -2.99 12.50 -16.43
N GLU A 117 -2.35 11.35 -16.34
CA GLU A 117 -2.74 10.25 -15.47
C GLU A 117 -1.59 9.92 -14.51
N ILE A 118 -1.93 9.40 -13.33
CA ILE A 118 -0.98 8.77 -12.41
C ILE A 118 -1.19 7.26 -12.47
N MET A 119 -0.09 6.51 -12.51
CA MET A 119 -0.10 5.06 -12.31
C MET A 119 0.45 4.73 -10.93
N LEU A 120 -0.33 4.01 -10.13
CA LEU A 120 0.16 3.38 -8.91
C LEU A 120 0.53 1.95 -9.22
N LYS A 121 1.74 1.56 -8.83
CA LYS A 121 2.27 0.23 -9.10
C LYS A 121 2.72 -0.42 -7.79
N ALA A 122 2.18 -1.59 -7.51
CA ALA A 122 2.58 -2.43 -6.40
C ALA A 122 3.77 -3.32 -6.78
N VAL A 123 4.46 -3.83 -5.76
CA VAL A 123 5.66 -4.68 -5.91
C VAL A 123 5.36 -6.04 -6.55
N ASP A 124 4.10 -6.49 -6.48
CA ASP A 124 3.60 -7.71 -7.11
C ASP A 124 3.23 -7.52 -8.60
N GLY A 125 3.40 -6.30 -9.12
CA GLY A 125 3.09 -5.95 -10.50
C GLY A 125 1.64 -5.52 -10.74
N TRP A 126 0.79 -5.54 -9.73
CA TRP A 126 -0.53 -4.90 -9.83
C TRP A 126 -0.37 -3.40 -10.04
N HIS A 127 -1.23 -2.82 -10.88
CA HIS A 127 -1.28 -1.38 -11.06
C HIS A 127 -2.71 -0.89 -11.28
N THR A 128 -2.92 0.39 -10.98
CA THR A 128 -4.14 1.13 -11.28
C THR A 128 -3.78 2.53 -11.75
N GLU A 129 -4.64 3.14 -12.55
CA GLU A 129 -4.44 4.47 -13.12
C GLU A 129 -5.60 5.40 -12.73
N PHE A 130 -5.29 6.68 -12.50
CA PHE A 130 -6.28 7.71 -12.21
C PHE A 130 -6.00 8.97 -13.02
N ALA A 131 -7.07 9.61 -13.50
CA ALA A 131 -6.98 10.86 -14.24
C ALA A 131 -6.68 12.04 -13.30
N TYR A 132 -6.24 13.15 -13.89
CA TYR A 132 -5.99 14.41 -13.19
C TYR A 132 -7.18 14.82 -12.30
N GLU A 133 -8.39 14.70 -12.83
CA GLU A 133 -9.63 15.11 -12.18
C GLU A 133 -9.87 14.31 -10.90
N ASN A 134 -9.62 13.00 -10.89
CA ASN A 134 -9.77 12.18 -9.69
C ASN A 134 -8.79 12.58 -8.56
N ILE A 135 -7.67 13.21 -8.90
CA ILE A 135 -6.57 13.53 -7.97
C ILE A 135 -6.60 14.98 -7.52
N TYR A 136 -6.80 15.92 -8.44
CA TYR A 136 -6.73 17.37 -8.19
C TYR A 136 -8.11 18.02 -8.03
N GLU A 137 -9.16 17.41 -8.59
CA GLU A 137 -10.53 17.92 -8.58
C GLU A 137 -11.54 16.82 -8.17
N PRO A 138 -11.27 16.06 -7.08
CA PRO A 138 -12.16 14.97 -6.69
C PRO A 138 -13.54 15.52 -6.38
N ARG A 139 -14.57 14.75 -6.75
CA ARG A 139 -15.93 15.04 -6.31
C ARG A 139 -16.08 14.72 -4.83
N ASP A 140 -17.04 15.36 -4.19
CA ASP A 140 -17.31 15.16 -2.76
C ASP A 140 -17.65 13.70 -2.45
N GLU A 141 -18.37 13.02 -3.36
CA GLU A 141 -18.74 11.61 -3.19
C GLU A 141 -17.50 10.69 -3.22
N GLN A 142 -16.62 10.86 -4.21
CA GLN A 142 -15.34 10.14 -4.29
C GLN A 142 -14.41 10.47 -3.11
N GLY A 143 -14.35 11.74 -2.77
CA GLY A 143 -13.39 12.28 -1.81
C GLY A 143 -11.93 12.08 -2.23
N VAL A 144 -11.03 12.15 -1.24
CA VAL A 144 -9.58 12.15 -1.47
C VAL A 144 -9.09 10.72 -1.66
N ILE A 145 -8.38 10.48 -2.76
CA ILE A 145 -7.61 9.24 -2.92
C ILE A 145 -6.31 9.37 -2.11
N ALA A 146 -6.14 8.51 -1.10
CA ALA A 146 -5.00 8.55 -0.19
C ALA A 146 -4.20 7.24 -0.21
N LEU A 147 -2.88 7.38 -0.03
CA LEU A 147 -2.01 6.28 0.36
C LEU A 147 -1.95 6.22 1.89
N CYS A 148 -2.73 5.31 2.46
CA CYS A 148 -2.89 5.12 3.89
C CYS A 148 -1.76 4.28 4.47
N TRP A 149 -1.03 4.87 5.42
CA TRP A 149 0.12 4.25 6.10
C TRP A 149 -0.17 3.97 7.58
N TYR A 150 -1.39 4.22 8.06
CA TYR A 150 -1.83 3.87 9.40
C TYR A 150 -3.28 3.38 9.37
N ASN A 151 -3.57 2.41 10.24
CA ASN A 151 -4.90 1.89 10.50
C ASN A 151 -5.16 1.88 12.00
N GLY A 152 -6.09 2.67 12.50
CA GLY A 152 -6.39 2.76 13.94
C GLY A 152 -7.26 1.62 14.44
N GLU A 153 -8.19 1.16 13.60
CA GLU A 153 -9.06 0.01 13.85
C GLU A 153 -9.19 -0.80 12.56
N ASP A 154 -8.97 -2.10 12.65
CA ASP A 154 -9.01 -2.96 11.47
C ASP A 154 -10.47 -3.16 10.98
N ALA A 155 -10.64 -3.50 9.70
CA ALA A 155 -11.94 -3.72 9.03
C ALA A 155 -12.92 -4.62 9.81
N LEU A 156 -14.06 -4.12 10.29
CA LEU A 156 -14.98 -4.84 11.19
C LEU A 156 -15.49 -6.17 10.60
N PHE A 157 -15.53 -6.27 9.27
CA PHE A 157 -15.89 -7.47 8.52
C PHE A 157 -15.08 -7.58 7.22
N GLY A 158 -15.01 -8.80 6.67
CA GLY A 158 -14.33 -9.04 5.40
C GLY A 158 -12.82 -9.31 5.55
N GLU A 159 -12.04 -8.71 4.65
CA GLU A 159 -10.59 -8.87 4.61
C GLU A 159 -9.93 -8.10 5.77
N ARG A 160 -8.99 -8.74 6.46
CA ARG A 160 -8.33 -8.19 7.64
C ARG A 160 -6.99 -7.59 7.22
N TYR A 161 -6.79 -6.32 7.55
CA TYR A 161 -5.59 -5.59 7.16
C TYR A 161 -4.61 -5.41 8.32
N GLY A 162 -5.04 -5.60 9.57
CA GLY A 162 -4.26 -5.34 10.78
C GLY A 162 -4.26 -3.87 11.20
N GLU A 163 -3.70 -3.60 12.38
CA GLU A 163 -3.74 -2.30 13.05
C GLU A 163 -2.34 -1.70 13.22
N GLY A 164 -2.28 -0.37 13.29
CA GLY A 164 -1.07 0.40 13.48
C GLY A 164 -0.40 0.78 12.16
N TYR A 165 0.92 0.61 12.11
CA TYR A 165 1.81 1.04 11.02
C TYR A 165 2.30 -0.17 10.20
N PRO A 166 2.95 0.05 9.03
CA PRO A 166 3.59 -1.00 8.26
C PRO A 166 4.34 -2.01 9.12
N GLY A 167 3.96 -3.28 8.99
CA GLY A 167 4.48 -4.40 9.78
C GLY A 167 3.40 -5.08 10.62
N ASN A 168 2.56 -4.29 11.30
CA ASN A 168 1.34 -4.77 11.97
C ASN A 168 0.09 -4.51 11.12
N TYR A 169 0.09 -3.39 10.39
CA TYR A 169 -0.78 -3.21 9.23
C TYR A 169 -0.19 -4.05 8.10
N PHE A 170 -0.74 -5.24 7.87
CA PHE A 170 -0.16 -6.32 7.06
C PHE A 170 -0.13 -5.99 5.57
N THR A 171 -1.07 -5.19 5.07
CA THR A 171 -1.01 -4.60 3.72
C THR A 171 -0.02 -3.44 3.62
N ALA A 172 0.49 -2.97 4.76
CA ALA A 172 1.48 -1.92 4.91
C ALA A 172 1.00 -0.53 4.51
N MET A 173 0.95 -0.24 3.21
CA MET A 173 0.37 0.98 2.68
C MET A 173 -0.77 0.61 1.74
N GLN A 174 -1.97 1.08 2.05
CA GLN A 174 -3.18 0.77 1.27
C GLN A 174 -3.65 2.02 0.52
N LEU A 175 -4.04 1.85 -0.74
CA LEU A 175 -4.76 2.88 -1.47
C LEU A 175 -6.23 2.90 -1.04
N VAL A 176 -6.73 4.03 -0.56
CA VAL A 176 -8.12 4.18 -0.11
C VAL A 176 -8.72 5.48 -0.64
N PHE A 177 -9.91 5.38 -1.23
CA PHE A 177 -10.82 6.51 -1.44
C PHE A 177 -11.45 6.90 -0.11
N LEU A 178 -11.13 8.10 0.37
CA LEU A 178 -11.69 8.66 1.58
C LEU A 178 -12.93 9.49 1.20
N ALA A 179 -14.05 8.79 0.92
CA ALA A 179 -15.30 9.38 0.50
C ALA A 179 -15.68 10.58 1.39
N GLY A 180 -16.11 11.68 0.79
CA GLY A 180 -16.42 12.93 1.51
C GLY A 180 -17.86 12.99 2.00
N THR A 181 -18.72 12.09 1.54
CA THR A 181 -20.14 11.98 1.92
C THR A 181 -20.46 10.61 2.45
N THR A 182 -21.57 10.52 3.19
CA THR A 182 -22.08 9.24 3.71
C THR A 182 -23.26 8.74 2.88
N ASN A 183 -23.40 7.41 2.80
CA ASN A 183 -24.60 6.77 2.30
C ASN A 183 -25.79 6.96 3.26
N VAL A 184 -26.91 6.27 2.99
CA VAL A 184 -28.14 6.36 3.81
C VAL A 184 -27.99 5.79 5.23
N ASP A 185 -27.01 4.91 5.45
CA ASP A 185 -26.73 4.27 6.73
C ASP A 185 -25.67 5.02 7.56
N GLY A 186 -25.08 6.08 6.99
CA GLY A 186 -24.06 6.90 7.64
C GLY A 186 -22.62 6.44 7.38
N ASP A 187 -22.42 5.49 6.46
CA ASP A 187 -21.10 4.97 6.10
C ASP A 187 -20.46 5.80 4.99
N TYR A 188 -19.15 6.07 5.09
CA TYR A 188 -18.38 6.72 4.04
C TYR A 188 -17.99 5.70 2.98
N VAL A 189 -18.80 5.58 1.93
CA VAL A 189 -18.64 4.59 0.87
C VAL A 189 -18.15 5.26 -0.40
N PHE A 190 -17.14 4.68 -1.05
CA PHE A 190 -16.88 4.90 -2.46
C PHE A 190 -17.55 3.79 -3.27
N GLY A 191 -18.68 4.11 -3.89
CA GLY A 191 -19.58 3.15 -4.50
C GLY A 191 -19.41 2.93 -6.00
N ASN A 192 -20.18 1.98 -6.53
CA ASN A 192 -20.25 1.75 -7.98
C ASN A 192 -20.83 2.98 -8.70
N SER A 193 -21.80 3.67 -8.06
CA SER A 193 -22.37 4.90 -8.59
C SER A 193 -21.33 6.02 -8.67
N ASP A 194 -20.48 6.18 -7.65
CA ASP A 194 -19.37 7.14 -7.69
C ASP A 194 -18.40 6.85 -8.83
N MET A 195 -17.98 5.60 -8.99
CA MET A 195 -17.09 5.17 -10.08
C MET A 195 -17.65 5.47 -11.47
N LYS A 196 -18.97 5.46 -11.63
CA LYS A 196 -19.63 5.75 -12.91
C LYS A 196 -19.55 7.24 -13.25
N VAL A 197 -19.63 8.09 -12.24
CA VAL A 197 -19.78 9.52 -12.45
C VAL A 197 -18.42 10.21 -12.41
N CYS A 198 -17.45 9.72 -11.63
CA CYS A 198 -16.12 10.30 -11.43
C CYS A 198 -15.12 9.97 -12.54
#